data_AF-A0A8I7BF36-F1
#
_entry.id   AF-A0A8I7BF36-F1
#
_cell.length_a   1.000
_cell.length_b   1.000
_cell.length_c   1.000
_cell.angle_alpha   90.00
_cell.angle_beta   90.00
_cell.angle_gamma   90.00
#
_symmetry.space_group_name_H-M   'P 1'
#
loop_
_entity.id
_entity.type
_entity.pdbx_description
1 polymer ?
#
loop_
_entity_poly.entity_id
_entity_poly.type
_entity_poly.pdbx_seq_one_letter_code
_entity_poly.pdbx_strand_id
1 'polypeptide(L)'
;MAVEEVAESCGSHAAAGGGGGGGGAGSSSPPGAAGSGSVAGAQSRKQQQQHHHKLEVYTEVLARLHAAEERAPGFDDELWSHFNRLPARYAMDVNVERAEDVLTHKRLLELARDPAQRPAFAVRAVQVSPILDGNQTDADSHTAGEEVASRLLNRQQSIHPPPAFGSSTNLDALALEASKSQGQDQDSTSDNVRSLYRPMHEITFSTIDKPKLLSELTCLLGEIGLNIQEAHAFSTNDGYSLDVFVVVGWHAEETVDLIEELKKEIIKIEETQAWSTSHSWSSPVENMQIVENSTADHVAIPTDGASEWEIDIKLLNFGNKVASGSYGDLFRGTYCSQDVAIKVLKPERVNVDMQREFAQEVYIMRKVRHKNVVQFIGACTKPPRLCIVTEFMSGGSVYDYLHKHKGIFKLPALVGVAMDVSKGMSYLHQNNIIHRDLKTANLLMDENGMVKVADFGVARVKVQSGVMTAETGTYRWMAPEVIEHKPYDHKADVFSFGILLWELLTGKIPYEYLTPLQAAVGVVQKGLRPTIPKNAHAKLTELLQKCWQQDPAERPDFSEILEALKKIAEEVGDEHDGKHKDKSLGGFFSSLRGRGH
;
A
#
# COMPACT_ATOMS: atom_id res chain seq x y z
N MET A 1 8.11 -3.78 -57.98
CA MET A 1 7.44 -2.54 -58.40
C MET A 1 7.06 -1.80 -57.12
N ALA A 2 7.59 -0.67 -56.71
CA ALA A 2 8.54 0.33 -57.22
C ALA A 2 9.05 1.07 -55.93
N VAL A 3 10.37 1.27 -55.73
CA VAL A 3 11.15 2.56 -55.72
C VAL A 3 10.52 3.70 -54.88
N GLU A 4 11.15 4.51 -54.02
CA GLU A 4 12.51 5.07 -53.74
C GLU A 4 12.63 5.32 -52.20
N GLU A 5 13.75 5.30 -51.46
CA GLU A 5 15.13 5.81 -51.53
C GLU A 5 15.39 7.25 -50.99
N VAL A 6 16.38 7.32 -50.07
CA VAL A 6 17.35 8.39 -49.71
C VAL A 6 16.94 9.64 -48.90
N ALA A 7 17.54 9.79 -47.70
CA ALA A 7 18.58 10.80 -47.43
C ALA A 7 19.22 10.66 -46.04
N GLU A 8 20.34 9.93 -45.99
CA GLU A 8 21.45 10.18 -45.06
C GLU A 8 22.22 11.44 -45.51
N SER A 9 22.77 12.19 -44.54
CA SER A 9 24.00 12.96 -44.78
C SER A 9 24.91 12.84 -43.55
N CYS A 10 26.04 12.17 -43.80
CA CYS A 10 27.32 12.22 -43.10
C CYS A 10 27.77 13.67 -42.79
N GLY A 11 28.73 13.97 -41.92
CA GLY A 11 29.70 13.15 -41.18
C GLY A 11 30.98 13.95 -40.91
N SER A 12 31.95 13.27 -40.31
CA SER A 12 33.40 13.55 -40.22
C SER A 12 33.97 14.35 -39.04
N HIS A 13 34.67 13.59 -38.19
CA HIS A 13 35.82 13.97 -37.37
C HIS A 13 37.04 14.29 -38.27
N ALA A 14 37.88 15.26 -37.87
CA ALA A 14 39.23 15.03 -37.31
C ALA A 14 40.21 16.23 -37.48
N ALA A 15 40.86 16.55 -36.36
CA ALA A 15 42.25 16.99 -36.17
C ALA A 15 42.77 18.32 -36.80
N ALA A 16 43.17 19.24 -35.93
CA ALA A 16 44.50 19.87 -35.95
C ALA A 16 44.79 20.55 -34.59
N GLY A 17 45.93 20.22 -33.99
CA GLY A 17 46.50 20.94 -32.85
C GLY A 17 47.61 21.89 -33.31
N GLY A 18 47.91 22.90 -32.47
CA GLY A 18 49.17 23.64 -32.56
C GLY A 18 49.11 25.12 -32.15
N GLY A 19 49.50 25.41 -30.91
CA GLY A 19 50.50 26.45 -30.61
C GLY A 19 50.06 27.90 -30.34
N GLY A 20 50.37 28.38 -29.12
CA GLY A 20 51.09 29.67 -28.96
C GLY A 20 50.42 30.80 -28.17
N GLY A 21 50.83 30.97 -26.90
CA GLY A 21 51.40 32.24 -26.41
C GLY A 21 50.49 33.36 -25.86
N GLY A 22 50.56 33.56 -24.53
CA GLY A 22 50.92 34.85 -23.93
C GLY A 22 49.83 35.86 -23.53
N GLY A 23 49.85 36.26 -22.25
CA GLY A 23 49.64 37.67 -21.86
C GLY A 23 48.37 38.04 -21.08
N GLY A 24 48.49 38.04 -19.75
CA GLY A 24 48.24 39.19 -18.86
C GLY A 24 46.98 40.07 -18.94
N ALA A 25 46.42 40.27 -17.73
CA ALA A 25 45.62 41.41 -17.23
C ALA A 25 44.10 41.34 -17.39
N GLY A 26 43.42 41.71 -16.30
CA GLY A 26 42.02 41.43 -16.06
C GLY A 26 41.10 42.64 -16.17
N SER A 27 39.80 42.39 -16.04
CA SER A 27 38.80 43.29 -15.44
C SER A 27 37.39 42.68 -15.52
N SER A 28 36.67 42.79 -14.39
CA SER A 28 35.21 43.01 -14.23
C SER A 28 34.18 41.97 -14.70
N SER A 29 33.39 41.50 -13.72
CA SER A 29 32.17 40.66 -13.79
C SER A 29 31.03 41.25 -14.65
N PRO A 30 30.02 40.43 -15.03
CA PRO A 30 28.81 40.30 -14.19
C PRO A 30 28.24 38.86 -14.09
N PRO A 31 27.32 38.55 -13.15
CA PRO A 31 26.78 37.22 -12.93
C PRO A 31 25.57 36.93 -13.82
N GLY A 32 25.50 35.73 -14.40
CA GLY A 32 24.39 35.27 -15.26
C GLY A 32 23.84 33.91 -14.84
N ALA A 33 22.59 33.92 -14.37
CA ALA A 33 21.51 32.95 -14.51
C ALA A 33 21.68 31.45 -14.15
N ALA A 34 20.75 31.00 -13.27
CA ALA A 34 20.23 29.63 -13.08
C ALA A 34 19.94 28.90 -14.41
N GLY A 35 19.92 27.56 -14.53
CA GLY A 35 19.38 26.53 -13.65
C GLY A 35 18.01 26.07 -14.19
N SER A 36 17.95 24.95 -14.93
CA SER A 36 16.69 24.24 -15.28
C SER A 36 16.93 22.93 -16.06
N GLY A 37 17.60 21.93 -15.45
CA GLY A 37 17.90 20.66 -16.15
C GLY A 37 17.76 19.36 -15.34
N SER A 38 17.52 19.42 -14.03
CA SER A 38 17.73 18.24 -13.17
C SER A 38 16.50 17.33 -12.95
N VAL A 39 15.27 17.84 -13.04
CA VAL A 39 14.08 17.09 -12.56
C VAL A 39 13.46 16.18 -13.64
N ALA A 40 13.38 16.63 -14.90
CA ALA A 40 12.97 15.76 -16.02
C ALA A 40 13.99 14.62 -16.23
N GLY A 41 15.27 14.93 -16.03
CA GLY A 41 16.34 13.94 -16.00
C GLY A 41 16.15 12.91 -14.88
N ALA A 42 15.67 13.29 -13.70
CA ALA A 42 15.50 12.37 -12.57
C ALA A 42 14.34 11.36 -12.76
N GLN A 43 13.26 11.74 -13.44
CA GLN A 43 12.14 10.82 -13.73
C GLN A 43 12.45 9.88 -14.89
N SER A 44 13.06 10.40 -15.96
CA SER A 44 13.61 9.58 -17.05
C SER A 44 14.65 8.59 -16.49
N ARG A 45 15.52 9.05 -15.58
CA ARG A 45 16.48 8.18 -14.88
C ARG A 45 15.81 7.11 -14.03
N LYS A 46 14.72 7.39 -13.30
CA LYS A 46 14.02 6.36 -12.51
C LYS A 46 13.34 5.30 -13.37
N GLN A 47 12.69 5.68 -14.46
CA GLN A 47 12.10 4.73 -15.41
C GLN A 47 13.19 3.94 -16.15
N GLN A 48 14.27 4.60 -16.56
CA GLN A 48 15.45 3.94 -17.12
C GLN A 48 16.09 2.99 -16.10
N GLN A 49 16.20 3.36 -14.83
CA GLN A 49 16.74 2.50 -13.76
C GLN A 49 15.85 1.27 -13.52
N GLN A 50 14.52 1.43 -13.48
CA GLN A 50 13.60 0.29 -13.34
C GLN A 50 13.66 -0.64 -14.55
N HIS A 51 13.75 -0.07 -15.76
CA HIS A 51 13.88 -0.85 -16.99
C HIS A 51 15.24 -1.56 -17.07
N HIS A 52 16.32 -0.89 -16.67
CA HIS A 52 17.67 -1.45 -16.60
C HIS A 52 17.73 -2.61 -15.61
N HIS A 53 17.12 -2.45 -14.42
CA HIS A 53 17.09 -3.51 -13.43
C HIS A 53 16.24 -4.71 -13.87
N LYS A 54 15.08 -4.48 -14.52
CA LYS A 54 14.32 -5.55 -15.18
C LYS A 54 15.16 -6.30 -16.20
N LEU A 55 15.97 -5.59 -16.99
CA LEU A 55 16.85 -6.17 -17.99
C LEU A 55 17.98 -7.00 -17.35
N GLU A 56 18.58 -6.51 -16.26
CA GLU A 56 19.59 -7.25 -15.48
C GLU A 56 19.03 -8.58 -14.96
N VAL A 57 17.88 -8.53 -14.30
CA VAL A 57 17.21 -9.72 -13.73
C VAL A 57 16.79 -10.68 -14.84
N TYR A 58 16.22 -10.18 -15.93
CA TYR A 58 15.90 -10.98 -17.11
C TYR A 58 17.15 -11.67 -17.67
N THR A 59 18.27 -10.95 -17.79
CA THR A 59 19.52 -11.49 -18.34
C THR A 59 20.09 -12.58 -17.42
N GLU A 60 20.02 -12.39 -16.10
CA GLU A 60 20.46 -13.38 -15.11
C GLU A 60 19.58 -14.64 -15.13
N VAL A 61 18.25 -14.47 -15.17
CA VAL A 61 17.28 -15.57 -15.31
C VAL A 61 17.52 -16.30 -16.64
N LEU A 62 17.71 -15.57 -17.72
CA LEU A 62 18.02 -16.12 -19.03
C LEU A 62 19.33 -16.91 -19.00
N ALA A 63 20.41 -16.36 -18.44
CA ALA A 63 21.71 -17.02 -18.32
C ALA A 63 21.64 -18.33 -17.50
N ARG A 64 20.89 -18.34 -16.40
CA ARG A 64 20.69 -19.56 -15.59
C ARG A 64 19.86 -20.61 -16.31
N LEU A 65 18.86 -20.17 -17.06
CA LEU A 65 18.07 -21.04 -17.90
C LEU A 65 18.83 -21.57 -19.13
N HIS A 66 19.84 -20.83 -19.63
CA HIS A 66 20.71 -21.25 -20.75
C HIS A 66 21.59 -22.45 -20.39
N ALA A 67 21.81 -22.73 -19.10
CA ALA A 67 22.59 -23.87 -18.66
C ALA A 67 21.80 -25.20 -18.71
N ALA A 68 20.48 -25.18 -18.96
CA ALA A 68 19.61 -26.32 -18.64
C ALA A 68 19.02 -27.12 -19.81
N GLU A 69 18.85 -26.62 -21.06
CA GLU A 69 18.39 -27.44 -22.22
C GLU A 69 18.32 -26.67 -23.57
N GLU A 70 18.33 -27.38 -24.71
CA GLU A 70 18.10 -26.87 -26.08
C GLU A 70 16.68 -26.29 -26.26
N ARG A 71 16.54 -25.10 -26.87
CA ARG A 71 15.26 -24.36 -26.91
C ARG A 71 14.66 -24.18 -28.30
N ALA A 72 13.32 -24.07 -28.28
CA ALA A 72 12.50 -23.68 -29.42
C ALA A 72 12.80 -22.22 -29.88
N PRO A 73 12.70 -21.93 -31.18
CA PRO A 73 12.90 -20.58 -31.71
C PRO A 73 11.88 -19.59 -31.11
N GLY A 74 12.35 -18.43 -30.65
CA GLY A 74 11.51 -17.36 -30.08
C GLY A 74 11.38 -17.34 -28.55
N PHE A 75 12.02 -18.28 -27.85
CA PHE A 75 11.95 -18.37 -26.39
C PHE A 75 12.34 -17.05 -25.67
N ASP A 76 13.43 -16.41 -26.11
CA ASP A 76 13.97 -15.20 -25.47
C ASP A 76 12.99 -14.04 -25.52
N ASP A 77 12.30 -13.88 -26.65
CA ASP A 77 11.28 -12.87 -26.90
C ASP A 77 10.04 -13.13 -26.03
N GLU A 78 9.62 -14.38 -25.90
CA GLU A 78 8.50 -14.76 -25.05
C GLU A 78 8.79 -14.53 -23.56
N LEU A 79 10.01 -14.84 -23.11
CA LEU A 79 10.43 -14.59 -21.74
C LEU A 79 10.52 -13.08 -21.46
N TRP A 80 11.01 -12.29 -22.41
CA TRP A 80 11.03 -10.84 -22.27
C TRP A 80 9.63 -10.24 -22.22
N SER A 81 8.72 -10.75 -23.05
CA SER A 81 7.29 -10.40 -23.02
C SER A 81 6.67 -10.67 -21.64
N HIS A 82 7.02 -11.80 -21.01
CA HIS A 82 6.60 -12.12 -19.64
C HIS A 82 7.04 -11.07 -18.61
N PHE A 83 8.30 -10.62 -18.64
CA PHE A 83 8.78 -9.57 -17.74
C PHE A 83 8.14 -8.20 -18.01
N ASN A 84 7.77 -7.92 -19.26
CA ASN A 84 7.12 -6.66 -19.64
C ASN A 84 5.65 -6.60 -19.24
N ARG A 85 4.94 -7.73 -19.20
CA ARG A 85 3.54 -7.76 -18.74
C ARG A 85 3.39 -7.59 -17.23
N LEU A 86 4.41 -7.92 -16.45
CA LEU A 86 4.42 -7.85 -14.98
C LEU A 86 5.00 -6.51 -14.46
N PRO A 87 4.63 -6.06 -13.26
CA PRO A 87 5.12 -4.81 -12.68
C PRO A 87 6.63 -4.89 -12.35
N ALA A 88 7.30 -3.74 -12.20
CA ALA A 88 8.73 -3.69 -11.89
C ALA A 88 9.13 -4.45 -10.62
N ARG A 89 8.25 -4.48 -9.61
CA ARG A 89 8.47 -5.22 -8.37
C ARG A 89 8.61 -6.74 -8.56
N TYR A 90 7.96 -7.32 -9.58
CA TYR A 90 8.14 -8.75 -9.88
C TYR A 90 9.62 -9.08 -10.12
N ALA A 91 10.33 -8.25 -10.91
CA ALA A 91 11.76 -8.46 -11.16
C ALA A 91 12.62 -8.17 -9.92
N MET A 92 12.18 -7.30 -9.01
CA MET A 92 12.91 -7.00 -7.78
C MET A 92 12.79 -8.11 -6.74
N ASP A 93 11.64 -8.78 -6.69
CA ASP A 93 11.28 -9.70 -5.62
C ASP A 93 11.48 -11.17 -6.02
N VAL A 94 11.57 -11.48 -7.31
CA VAL A 94 11.73 -12.85 -7.81
C VAL A 94 13.13 -13.38 -7.52
N ASN A 95 13.21 -14.58 -6.96
CA ASN A 95 14.48 -15.24 -6.71
C ASN A 95 15.11 -15.73 -8.01
N VAL A 96 16.14 -15.01 -8.48
CA VAL A 96 16.89 -15.37 -9.70
C VAL A 96 17.58 -16.73 -9.60
N GLU A 97 17.82 -17.23 -8.38
CA GLU A 97 18.40 -18.56 -8.19
C GLU A 97 17.48 -19.70 -8.60
N ARG A 98 16.19 -19.39 -8.79
CA ARG A 98 15.15 -20.32 -9.21
C ARG A 98 14.49 -19.84 -10.50
N ALA A 99 15.30 -19.71 -11.54
CA ALA A 99 14.87 -19.19 -12.84
C ALA A 99 13.73 -20.04 -13.46
N GLU A 100 13.60 -21.33 -13.10
CA GLU A 100 12.49 -22.21 -13.46
C GLU A 100 11.12 -21.76 -12.92
N ASP A 101 11.09 -21.00 -11.82
CA ASP A 101 9.84 -20.51 -11.22
C ASP A 101 9.23 -19.43 -12.10
N VAL A 102 10.07 -18.64 -12.77
CA VAL A 102 9.65 -17.68 -13.79
C VAL A 102 8.94 -18.38 -14.95
N LEU A 103 9.37 -19.58 -15.33
CA LEU A 103 8.70 -20.38 -16.36
C LEU A 103 7.35 -20.90 -15.88
N THR A 104 7.26 -21.29 -14.61
CA THR A 104 6.00 -21.70 -13.98
C THR A 104 5.02 -20.53 -13.97
N HIS A 105 5.44 -19.34 -13.55
CA HIS A 105 4.62 -18.13 -13.61
C HIS A 105 4.21 -17.79 -15.04
N LYS A 106 5.12 -17.92 -16.02
CA LYS A 106 4.81 -17.70 -17.43
C LYS A 106 3.69 -18.61 -17.89
N ARG A 107 3.85 -19.91 -17.64
CA ARG A 107 2.89 -20.97 -18.00
C ARG A 107 1.54 -20.78 -17.34
N LEU A 108 1.48 -20.50 -16.03
CA LEU A 108 0.20 -20.33 -15.32
C LEU A 108 -0.63 -19.18 -15.89
N LEU A 109 0.01 -18.06 -16.18
CA LEU A 109 -0.62 -16.91 -16.84
C LEU A 109 -1.06 -17.21 -18.28
N GLU A 110 -0.40 -18.13 -18.97
CA GLU A 110 -0.84 -18.61 -20.30
C GLU A 110 -2.04 -19.55 -20.19
N LEU A 111 -2.02 -20.50 -19.26
CA LEU A 111 -3.13 -21.41 -18.98
C LEU A 111 -4.39 -20.63 -18.55
N ALA A 112 -4.21 -19.59 -17.74
CA ALA A 112 -5.29 -18.70 -17.32
C ALA A 112 -5.96 -17.96 -18.50
N ARG A 113 -5.40 -17.96 -19.70
CA ARG A 113 -6.09 -17.40 -20.88
C ARG A 113 -7.27 -18.25 -21.31
N ASP A 114 -7.21 -19.57 -21.12
CA ASP A 114 -8.32 -20.48 -21.37
C ASP A 114 -9.33 -20.42 -20.21
N PRO A 115 -10.60 -20.00 -20.45
CA PRO A 115 -11.62 -19.99 -19.41
C PRO A 115 -11.84 -21.34 -18.72
N ALA A 116 -11.64 -22.46 -19.42
CA ALA A 116 -11.83 -23.81 -18.87
C ALA A 116 -10.71 -24.24 -17.90
N GLN A 117 -9.61 -23.50 -17.87
CA GLN A 117 -8.45 -23.79 -17.02
C GLN A 117 -8.30 -22.79 -15.87
N ARG A 118 -9.28 -21.88 -15.70
CA ARG A 118 -9.28 -20.91 -14.61
C ARG A 118 -9.92 -21.50 -13.35
N PRO A 119 -9.43 -21.12 -12.15
CA PRO A 119 -8.10 -20.55 -11.93
C PRO A 119 -7.01 -21.58 -12.25
N ALA A 120 -5.97 -21.17 -12.98
CA ALA A 120 -4.81 -22.02 -13.22
C ALA A 120 -3.92 -21.94 -11.98
N PHE A 121 -3.44 -23.07 -11.46
CA PHE A 121 -2.61 -23.05 -10.26
C PHE A 121 -1.53 -24.14 -10.24
N ALA A 122 -0.50 -23.91 -9.43
CA ALA A 122 0.56 -24.87 -9.15
C ALA A 122 0.86 -24.91 -7.65
N VAL A 123 1.23 -26.08 -7.14
CA VAL A 123 1.59 -26.32 -5.74
C VAL A 123 2.93 -27.03 -5.69
N ARG A 124 3.80 -26.58 -4.79
CA ARG A 124 5.09 -27.23 -4.52
C ARG A 124 5.48 -27.16 -3.05
N ALA A 125 6.29 -28.10 -2.61
CA ALA A 125 6.93 -28.02 -1.30
C ALA A 125 8.10 -27.02 -1.34
N VAL A 126 8.23 -26.22 -0.29
CA VAL A 126 9.32 -25.24 -0.13
C VAL A 126 9.89 -25.32 1.28
N GLN A 127 11.15 -24.92 1.45
CA GLN A 127 11.84 -24.93 2.74
C GLN A 127 12.62 -23.63 2.96
N VAL A 128 12.67 -23.19 4.20
CA VAL A 128 13.47 -22.02 4.62
C VAL A 128 14.57 -22.56 5.55
N SER A 129 15.82 -22.26 5.23
CA SER A 129 16.99 -22.75 5.98
C SER A 129 17.35 -21.76 7.09
N PRO A 130 17.39 -22.18 8.36
CA PRO A 130 17.75 -21.27 9.44
C PRO A 130 19.24 -20.88 9.35
N ILE A 131 19.53 -19.58 9.38
CA ILE A 131 20.89 -19.05 9.51
C ILE A 131 21.34 -19.23 10.96
N LEU A 132 22.31 -20.11 11.21
CA LEU A 132 23.06 -20.12 12.46
C LEU A 132 24.13 -19.02 12.38
N ASP A 133 23.87 -17.89 13.03
CA ASP A 133 24.86 -16.81 13.19
C ASP A 133 26.09 -17.34 13.95
N GLY A 134 27.13 -17.69 13.21
CA GLY A 134 28.47 -17.96 13.73
C GLY A 134 29.17 -16.65 14.06
N ASN A 135 28.79 -16.00 15.17
CA ASN A 135 29.62 -14.96 15.79
C ASN A 135 29.23 -14.73 17.25
N GLN A 136 29.78 -15.56 18.13
CA GLN A 136 30.03 -15.21 19.53
C GLN A 136 31.27 -15.98 20.00
N THR A 137 32.43 -15.34 19.86
CA THR A 137 33.62 -15.67 20.63
C THR A 137 33.41 -15.13 22.05
N ASP A 138 33.30 -16.03 23.05
CA ASP A 138 34.26 -16.09 24.15
C ASP A 138 33.86 -17.11 25.24
N ALA A 139 34.90 -17.87 25.63
CA ALA A 139 35.15 -18.58 26.90
C ALA A 139 34.36 -19.85 27.30
N ASP A 140 35.10 -20.97 27.18
CA ASP A 140 35.23 -22.10 28.10
C ASP A 140 33.98 -22.91 28.52
N SER A 141 33.75 -24.05 27.85
CA SER A 141 33.69 -25.36 28.53
C SER A 141 33.64 -26.55 27.57
N HIS A 142 34.41 -27.56 27.96
CA HIS A 142 34.71 -28.86 27.38
C HIS A 142 33.60 -29.65 26.64
N THR A 143 33.97 -30.08 25.42
CA THR A 143 33.75 -31.43 24.83
C THR A 143 32.39 -32.10 25.08
N ALA A 144 31.38 -31.70 24.31
CA ALA A 144 30.20 -32.53 23.97
C ALA A 144 29.38 -31.95 22.79
N GLY A 145 29.51 -30.65 22.49
CA GLY A 145 28.68 -29.96 21.48
C GLY A 145 29.17 -30.04 20.03
N GLU A 146 30.49 -30.10 19.79
CA GLU A 146 31.04 -30.05 18.42
C GLU A 146 30.81 -31.34 17.63
N GLU A 147 30.75 -32.52 18.27
CA GLU A 147 30.39 -33.78 17.58
C GLU A 147 28.90 -33.85 17.21
N VAL A 148 28.01 -33.19 17.95
CA VAL A 148 26.57 -33.18 17.66
C VAL A 148 26.26 -32.16 16.56
N ALA A 149 26.90 -30.98 16.59
CA ALA A 149 26.78 -29.97 15.54
C ALA A 149 27.34 -30.47 14.19
N SER A 150 28.49 -31.13 14.18
CA SER A 150 29.09 -31.71 12.96
C SER A 150 28.32 -32.93 12.42
N ARG A 151 27.66 -33.72 13.29
CA ARG A 151 26.76 -34.81 12.86
C ARG A 151 25.41 -34.31 12.33
N LEU A 152 24.92 -33.16 12.78
CA LEU A 152 23.72 -32.51 12.23
C LEU A 152 23.99 -31.85 10.86
N LEU A 153 25.16 -31.21 10.71
CA LEU A 153 25.55 -30.52 9.47
C LEU A 153 25.86 -31.47 8.31
N ASN A 154 26.35 -32.69 8.57
CA ASN A 154 26.72 -33.64 7.51
C ASN A 154 25.53 -34.42 6.90
N ARG A 155 24.27 -34.15 7.30
CA ARG A 155 23.11 -34.90 6.79
C ARG A 155 21.94 -34.07 6.24
N GLN A 156 22.01 -32.73 6.27
CA GLN A 156 20.95 -31.87 5.74
C GLN A 156 21.42 -31.18 4.45
N GLN A 157 21.40 -31.91 3.34
CA GLN A 157 21.05 -31.26 2.07
C GLN A 157 19.58 -30.84 2.23
N SER A 158 19.28 -29.54 2.09
CA SER A 158 17.89 -29.06 2.02
C SER A 158 17.15 -29.91 0.99
N ILE A 159 16.11 -30.61 1.41
CA ILE A 159 15.40 -31.57 0.54
C ILE A 159 14.54 -30.79 -0.47
N HIS A 160 14.04 -29.62 -0.05
CA HIS A 160 13.20 -28.75 -0.88
C HIS A 160 13.84 -27.39 -1.16
N PRO A 161 13.46 -26.73 -2.27
CA PRO A 161 13.96 -25.42 -2.61
C PRO A 161 13.34 -24.29 -1.78
N PRO A 162 13.97 -23.09 -1.74
CA PRO A 162 13.37 -21.91 -1.14
C PRO A 162 12.17 -21.39 -1.96
N PRO A 163 11.28 -20.57 -1.35
CA PRO A 163 10.20 -19.89 -2.06
C PRO A 163 10.69 -19.01 -3.23
N ALA A 164 9.82 -18.79 -4.22
CA ALA A 164 10.07 -17.97 -5.41
C ALA A 164 10.20 -16.48 -5.08
N PHE A 165 9.63 -16.05 -3.96
CA PHE A 165 9.62 -14.67 -3.48
C PHE A 165 9.86 -14.65 -1.96
N GLY A 166 10.49 -13.57 -1.48
CA GLY A 166 10.73 -13.34 -0.05
C GLY A 166 12.21 -13.44 0.35
N SER A 167 12.60 -12.69 1.38
CA SER A 167 13.93 -12.78 2.00
C SER A 167 13.94 -13.89 3.06
N SER A 168 14.93 -14.79 3.02
CA SER A 168 15.10 -15.88 4.01
C SER A 168 14.93 -15.40 5.45
N THR A 169 15.47 -14.22 5.79
CA THR A 169 15.47 -13.63 7.14
C THR A 169 14.07 -13.39 7.75
N ASN A 170 13.05 -13.08 6.95
CA ASN A 170 11.68 -12.82 7.47
C ASN A 170 10.94 -14.12 7.79
N LEU A 171 11.17 -15.15 6.99
CA LEU A 171 10.61 -16.48 7.20
C LEU A 171 11.35 -17.22 8.34
N ASP A 172 12.67 -16.98 8.48
CA ASP A 172 13.52 -17.53 9.54
C ASP A 172 13.09 -17.07 10.95
N ALA A 173 12.80 -15.77 11.11
CA ALA A 173 12.34 -15.23 12.38
C ALA A 173 11.01 -15.85 12.85
N LEU A 174 10.12 -16.18 11.90
CA LEU A 174 8.82 -16.80 12.17
C LEU A 174 8.93 -18.31 12.44
N ALA A 175 9.85 -19.01 11.77
CA ALA A 175 10.15 -20.42 12.05
C ALA A 175 10.74 -20.62 13.46
N LEU A 176 11.56 -19.67 13.92
CA LEU A 176 12.12 -19.64 15.28
C LEU A 176 11.10 -19.30 16.38
N GLU A 177 10.04 -18.54 16.07
CA GLU A 177 8.96 -18.25 17.03
C GLU A 177 7.95 -19.40 17.14
N ALA A 178 7.62 -20.07 16.03
CA ALA A 178 6.68 -21.20 16.03
C ALA A 178 7.19 -22.39 16.87
N SER A 179 8.51 -22.62 16.86
CA SER A 179 9.19 -23.67 17.64
C SER A 179 9.22 -23.40 19.16
N LYS A 180 8.98 -22.16 19.61
CA LYS A 180 8.86 -21.81 21.05
C LYS A 180 7.45 -22.02 21.62
N SER A 181 6.44 -22.21 20.77
CA SER A 181 5.03 -22.23 21.19
C SER A 181 4.50 -23.60 21.65
N GLN A 182 5.30 -24.67 21.57
CA GLN A 182 4.97 -25.99 22.13
C GLN A 182 6.06 -26.42 23.11
N GLY A 183 5.93 -25.99 24.37
CA GLY A 183 6.90 -26.27 25.42
C GLY A 183 6.26 -26.41 26.79
N GLN A 184 5.09 -27.04 26.88
CA GLN A 184 4.53 -27.59 28.12
C GLN A 184 3.71 -28.82 27.76
N ASP A 185 4.36 -30.00 27.71
CA ASP A 185 3.87 -31.26 28.28
C ASP A 185 4.85 -32.42 28.01
N GLN A 186 4.84 -33.40 28.91
CA GLN A 186 5.91 -34.31 29.30
C GLN A 186 6.27 -35.45 28.33
N ASP A 187 7.54 -35.87 28.43
CA ASP A 187 8.13 -37.21 28.27
C ASP A 187 7.73 -38.11 27.09
N SER A 188 8.63 -38.25 26.11
CA SER A 188 9.05 -39.55 25.54
C SER A 188 10.24 -39.39 24.58
N THR A 189 11.35 -40.04 24.93
CA THR A 189 12.64 -39.98 24.25
C THR A 189 12.69 -40.90 23.03
N SER A 190 11.99 -40.54 21.95
CA SER A 190 12.32 -41.03 20.60
C SER A 190 11.74 -40.21 19.44
N ASP A 191 10.80 -39.28 19.67
CA ASP A 191 10.13 -38.53 18.59
C ASP A 191 10.63 -37.09 18.38
N ASN A 192 11.61 -36.63 19.17
CA ASN A 192 12.11 -35.24 19.14
C ASN A 192 12.82 -34.82 17.84
N VAL A 193 13.03 -35.71 16.87
CA VAL A 193 13.69 -35.38 15.59
C VAL A 193 12.67 -35.06 14.48
N ARG A 194 11.41 -35.49 14.60
CA ARG A 194 10.36 -35.19 13.62
C ARG A 194 9.62 -33.86 13.86
N SER A 195 9.82 -33.23 15.03
CA SER A 195 9.09 -32.03 15.45
C SER A 195 9.66 -30.71 14.91
N LEU A 196 10.81 -30.74 14.22
CA LEU A 196 11.53 -29.51 13.85
C LEU A 196 11.21 -28.94 12.46
N TYR A 197 10.38 -29.63 11.65
CA TYR A 197 10.02 -29.17 10.31
C TYR A 197 8.52 -29.34 10.08
N ARG A 198 7.78 -28.23 10.06
CA ARG A 198 6.43 -28.22 9.47
C ARG A 198 6.59 -28.12 7.95
N PRO A 199 5.92 -28.97 7.15
CA PRO A 199 5.96 -28.83 5.70
C PRO A 199 5.36 -27.49 5.31
N MET A 200 6.08 -26.76 4.46
CA MET A 200 5.64 -25.52 3.85
C MET A 200 5.35 -25.78 2.38
N HIS A 201 4.29 -25.15 1.88
CA HIS A 201 3.92 -25.24 0.48
C HIS A 201 3.84 -23.86 -0.12
N GLU A 202 4.32 -23.72 -1.35
CA GLU A 202 4.05 -22.55 -2.17
C GLU A 202 2.94 -22.89 -3.16
N ILE A 203 1.90 -22.06 -3.17
CA ILE A 203 0.73 -22.19 -4.03
C ILE A 203 0.67 -20.93 -4.89
N THR A 204 0.78 -21.10 -6.20
CA THR A 204 0.66 -20.00 -7.15
C THR A 204 -0.64 -20.14 -7.93
N PHE A 205 -1.46 -19.10 -7.93
CA PHE A 205 -2.67 -18.97 -8.73
C PHE A 205 -2.50 -17.96 -9.86
N SER A 206 -3.18 -18.21 -10.96
CA SER A 206 -3.39 -17.24 -12.02
C SER A 206 -4.80 -17.32 -12.59
N THR A 207 -5.44 -16.17 -12.70
CA THR A 207 -6.80 -16.01 -13.22
C THR A 207 -7.03 -14.57 -13.69
N ILE A 208 -8.24 -14.22 -14.12
CA ILE A 208 -8.59 -12.84 -14.45
C ILE A 208 -8.37 -11.97 -13.21
N ASP A 209 -7.66 -10.85 -13.38
CA ASP A 209 -7.56 -9.85 -12.33
C ASP A 209 -8.94 -9.20 -12.16
N LYS A 210 -9.64 -9.64 -11.12
CA LYS A 210 -11.00 -9.22 -10.83
C LYS A 210 -11.12 -8.72 -9.39
N PRO A 211 -12.10 -7.86 -9.13
CA PRO A 211 -12.47 -7.50 -7.78
C PRO A 211 -12.59 -8.68 -6.83
N LYS A 212 -11.98 -8.54 -5.63
CA LYS A 212 -12.03 -9.52 -4.52
C LYS A 212 -11.29 -10.84 -4.77
N LEU A 213 -10.56 -11.00 -5.89
CA LEU A 213 -9.84 -12.23 -6.20
C LEU A 213 -8.96 -12.71 -5.03
N LEU A 214 -8.14 -11.82 -4.47
CA LEU A 214 -7.23 -12.18 -3.38
C LEU A 214 -7.98 -12.60 -2.10
N SER A 215 -9.17 -12.02 -1.86
CA SER A 215 -10.04 -12.43 -0.74
C SER A 215 -10.66 -13.80 -0.99
N GLU A 216 -11.07 -14.09 -2.23
CA GLU A 216 -11.59 -15.41 -2.62
C GLU A 216 -10.52 -16.48 -2.44
N LEU A 217 -9.29 -16.24 -2.93
CA LEU A 217 -8.17 -17.16 -2.78
C LEU A 217 -7.75 -17.33 -1.32
N THR A 218 -7.73 -16.26 -0.52
CA THR A 218 -7.40 -16.33 0.91
C THR A 218 -8.47 -17.10 1.70
N CYS A 219 -9.74 -16.94 1.36
CA CYS A 219 -10.85 -17.69 1.96
C CYS A 219 -10.72 -19.18 1.63
N LEU A 220 -10.50 -19.49 0.35
CA LEU A 220 -10.30 -20.86 -0.14
C LEU A 220 -9.18 -21.57 0.61
N LEU A 221 -8.01 -20.92 0.73
CA LEU A 221 -6.88 -21.48 1.49
C LEU A 221 -7.23 -21.66 2.98
N GLY A 222 -7.97 -20.73 3.57
CA GLY A 222 -8.44 -20.82 4.95
C GLY A 222 -9.44 -21.94 5.20
N GLU A 223 -10.35 -22.21 4.26
CA GLU A 223 -11.32 -23.31 4.33
C GLU A 223 -10.64 -24.69 4.30
N ILE A 224 -9.52 -24.81 3.58
CA ILE A 224 -8.66 -26.00 3.57
C ILE A 224 -7.83 -26.12 4.87
N GLY A 225 -7.82 -25.07 5.71
CA GLY A 225 -7.06 -25.03 6.98
C GLY A 225 -5.61 -24.59 6.82
N LEU A 226 -5.27 -23.96 5.68
CA LEU A 226 -3.93 -23.47 5.40
C LEU A 226 -3.73 -22.06 5.98
N ASN A 227 -2.60 -21.87 6.64
CA ASN A 227 -2.20 -20.60 7.22
C ASN A 227 -1.15 -19.93 6.34
N ILE A 228 -1.50 -18.78 5.78
CA ILE A 228 -0.62 -18.00 4.91
C ILE A 228 0.50 -17.37 5.75
N GLN A 229 1.75 -17.68 5.41
CA GLN A 229 2.95 -17.04 5.98
C GLN A 229 3.39 -15.86 5.13
N GLU A 230 3.31 -16.00 3.81
CA GLU A 230 3.70 -14.97 2.85
C GLU A 230 2.76 -14.98 1.65
N ALA A 231 2.51 -13.81 1.07
CA ALA A 231 1.65 -13.66 -0.10
C ALA A 231 2.13 -12.53 -0.98
N HIS A 232 2.24 -12.80 -2.29
CA HIS A 232 2.66 -11.87 -3.33
C HIS A 232 1.62 -11.85 -4.44
N ALA A 233 1.04 -10.68 -4.72
CA ALA A 233 0.03 -10.52 -5.75
C ALA A 233 0.51 -9.54 -6.82
N PHE A 234 0.47 -9.95 -8.08
CA PHE A 234 0.91 -9.16 -9.23
C PHE A 234 -0.19 -9.08 -10.30
N SER A 235 -0.68 -7.86 -10.54
CA SER A 235 -1.55 -7.56 -11.69
C SER A 235 -0.71 -7.38 -12.94
N THR A 236 -1.07 -8.07 -14.02
CA THR A 236 -0.47 -7.88 -15.34
C THR A 236 -1.13 -6.73 -16.09
N ASN A 237 -0.42 -6.17 -17.05
CA ASN A 237 -0.97 -5.13 -17.93
C ASN A 237 -2.01 -5.66 -18.94
N ASP A 238 -2.15 -6.99 -19.09
CA ASP A 238 -3.14 -7.65 -19.94
C ASP A 238 -4.38 -8.17 -19.15
N GLY A 239 -4.55 -7.76 -17.89
CA GLY A 239 -5.78 -7.99 -17.12
C GLY A 239 -5.85 -9.33 -16.39
N TYR A 240 -4.71 -9.96 -16.13
CA TYR A 240 -4.58 -11.19 -15.36
C TYR A 240 -3.87 -10.94 -14.03
N SER A 241 -4.07 -11.86 -13.10
CA SER A 241 -3.40 -11.88 -11.81
C SER A 241 -2.42 -13.05 -11.73
N LEU A 242 -1.32 -12.85 -11.00
CA LEU A 242 -0.42 -13.88 -10.53
C LEU A 242 -0.27 -13.73 -9.01
N ASP A 243 -0.84 -14.66 -8.26
CA ASP A 243 -0.90 -14.63 -6.79
C ASP A 243 -0.13 -15.83 -6.20
N VAL A 244 0.92 -15.58 -5.43
CA VAL A 244 1.82 -16.59 -4.89
C VAL A 244 1.72 -16.58 -3.37
N PHE A 245 1.37 -17.71 -2.77
CA PHE A 245 1.18 -17.87 -1.33
C PHE A 245 2.15 -18.92 -0.79
N VAL A 246 2.90 -18.58 0.25
CA VAL A 246 3.61 -19.55 1.07
C VAL A 246 2.74 -19.87 2.28
N VAL A 247 2.40 -21.14 2.46
CA VAL A 247 1.44 -21.62 3.47
C VAL A 247 2.02 -22.72 4.35
N VAL A 248 1.47 -22.83 5.56
CA VAL A 248 1.70 -23.94 6.50
C VAL A 248 0.37 -24.50 6.99
N GLY A 249 0.38 -25.70 7.55
CA GLY A 249 -0.82 -26.33 8.13
C GLY A 249 -1.35 -27.51 7.31
N TRP A 250 -0.75 -27.80 6.16
CA TRP A 250 -0.92 -29.09 5.51
C TRP A 250 -0.15 -30.18 6.27
N HIS A 251 -0.74 -31.37 6.35
CA HIS A 251 -0.23 -32.46 7.19
C HIS A 251 0.85 -33.30 6.50
N ALA A 252 0.87 -33.30 5.16
CA ALA A 252 1.79 -34.08 4.34
C ALA A 252 2.80 -33.17 3.63
N GLU A 253 3.95 -33.73 3.27
CA GLU A 253 4.94 -33.04 2.44
C GLU A 253 4.57 -33.15 0.96
N GLU A 254 3.96 -34.26 0.55
CA GLU A 254 3.48 -34.46 -0.82
C GLU A 254 2.39 -33.45 -1.21
N THR A 255 2.43 -33.01 -2.46
CA THR A 255 1.54 -31.99 -3.00
C THR A 255 0.27 -32.57 -3.64
N VAL A 256 0.23 -33.87 -3.92
CA VAL A 256 -0.84 -34.51 -4.69
C VAL A 256 -2.19 -34.34 -4.00
N ASP A 257 -2.28 -34.67 -2.71
CA ASP A 257 -3.53 -34.57 -1.97
C ASP A 257 -3.95 -33.11 -1.75
N LEU A 258 -2.98 -32.21 -1.57
CA LEU A 258 -3.25 -30.77 -1.46
C LEU A 258 -3.81 -30.21 -2.77
N ILE A 259 -3.26 -30.63 -3.91
CA ILE A 259 -3.77 -30.25 -5.23
C ILE A 259 -5.21 -30.73 -5.42
N GLU A 260 -5.51 -31.98 -5.05
CA GLU A 260 -6.87 -32.51 -5.17
C GLU A 260 -7.86 -31.79 -4.24
N GLU A 261 -7.45 -31.42 -3.03
CA GLU A 261 -8.30 -30.66 -2.11
C GLU A 261 -8.55 -29.23 -2.61
N LEU A 262 -7.51 -28.57 -3.14
CA LEU A 262 -7.64 -27.27 -3.79
C LEU A 262 -8.63 -27.33 -4.97
N LYS A 263 -8.56 -28.36 -5.82
CA LYS A 263 -9.51 -28.54 -6.94
C LYS A 263 -10.95 -28.65 -6.44
N LYS A 264 -11.20 -29.43 -5.39
CA LYS A 264 -12.55 -29.61 -4.83
C LYS A 264 -13.11 -28.29 -4.32
N GLU A 265 -12.33 -27.51 -3.58
CA GLU A 265 -12.82 -26.26 -2.99
C GLU A 265 -13.03 -25.18 -4.06
N ILE A 266 -12.18 -25.14 -5.11
CA ILE A 266 -12.40 -24.27 -6.28
C ILE A 266 -13.77 -24.55 -6.93
N ILE A 267 -14.09 -25.83 -7.20
CA ILE A 267 -15.37 -26.23 -7.83
C ILE A 267 -16.56 -25.81 -6.95
N LYS A 268 -16.46 -26.03 -5.63
CA LYS A 268 -17.52 -25.70 -4.67
C LYS A 268 -17.81 -24.20 -4.61
N ILE A 269 -16.78 -23.36 -4.74
CA ILE A 269 -16.95 -21.90 -4.81
C ILE A 269 -17.64 -21.50 -6.12
N GLU A 270 -17.28 -22.10 -7.26
CA GLU A 270 -17.93 -21.82 -8.55
C GLU A 270 -19.42 -22.20 -8.56
N GLU A 271 -19.78 -23.35 -7.96
CA GLU A 271 -21.17 -23.80 -7.83
C GLU A 271 -22.02 -22.87 -6.94
N THR A 272 -21.41 -22.38 -5.84
CA THR A 272 -22.08 -21.47 -4.90
C THR A 272 -22.30 -20.07 -5.50
N GLN A 273 -21.37 -19.61 -6.33
CA GLN A 273 -21.52 -18.34 -7.06
C GLN A 273 -22.58 -18.43 -8.17
N ALA A 274 -22.72 -19.57 -8.85
CA ALA A 274 -23.76 -19.79 -9.87
C ALA A 274 -25.19 -19.80 -9.29
N TRP A 275 -25.39 -20.34 -8.08
CA TRP A 275 -26.68 -20.31 -7.39
C TRP A 275 -27.08 -18.89 -6.93
N SER A 276 -26.09 -18.06 -6.58
CA SER A 276 -26.30 -16.67 -6.13
C SER A 276 -26.78 -15.74 -7.26
N THR A 277 -26.49 -16.06 -8.52
CA THR A 277 -26.99 -15.32 -9.69
C THR A 277 -28.45 -15.62 -10.06
N SER A 278 -29.08 -16.66 -9.49
CA SER A 278 -30.45 -17.10 -9.83
C SER A 278 -31.56 -16.44 -9.00
N HIS A 279 -31.24 -15.90 -7.82
CA HIS A 279 -32.22 -15.27 -6.93
C HIS A 279 -31.89 -13.80 -6.66
N SER A 280 -31.99 -12.97 -7.70
CA SER A 280 -32.08 -11.52 -7.51
C SER A 280 -33.54 -11.15 -7.22
N TRP A 281 -33.89 -11.11 -5.93
CA TRP A 281 -35.13 -10.46 -5.49
C TRP A 281 -35.09 -8.97 -5.83
N SER A 282 -35.98 -8.59 -6.73
CA SER A 282 -36.32 -7.22 -7.08
C SER A 282 -36.93 -6.48 -5.88
N SER A 283 -36.29 -5.39 -5.48
CA SER A 283 -36.87 -4.37 -4.59
C SER A 283 -36.78 -2.99 -5.28
N PRO A 284 -37.78 -2.12 -5.13
CA PRO A 284 -38.17 -1.17 -6.16
C PRO A 284 -37.43 0.17 -6.01
N VAL A 285 -36.56 0.47 -6.98
CA VAL A 285 -36.17 1.84 -7.31
C VAL A 285 -36.19 1.99 -8.83
N GLU A 286 -37.37 1.83 -9.42
CA GLU A 286 -37.65 2.35 -10.76
C GLU A 286 -37.94 3.84 -10.64
N ASN A 287 -36.95 4.66 -11.02
CA ASN A 287 -37.10 5.70 -12.05
C ASN A 287 -35.88 6.63 -12.01
N MET A 288 -34.86 6.27 -12.78
CA MET A 288 -33.90 7.24 -13.28
C MET A 288 -33.73 6.97 -14.77
N GLN A 289 -34.73 7.42 -15.55
CA GLN A 289 -34.61 7.49 -16.99
C GLN A 289 -33.46 8.45 -17.31
N ILE A 290 -32.44 7.92 -17.97
CA ILE A 290 -31.40 8.69 -18.63
C ILE A 290 -32.12 9.50 -19.71
N VAL A 291 -32.28 10.80 -19.46
CA VAL A 291 -32.58 11.74 -20.54
C VAL A 291 -31.28 11.88 -21.32
N GLU A 292 -31.17 11.13 -22.42
CA GLU A 292 -30.22 11.44 -23.48
C GLU A 292 -30.59 12.80 -24.08
N ASN A 293 -30.10 13.87 -23.48
CA ASN A 293 -29.98 15.15 -24.16
C ASN A 293 -28.49 15.41 -24.41
N SER A 294 -28.09 15.09 -25.64
CA SER A 294 -26.91 15.62 -26.31
C SER A 294 -26.80 17.14 -26.10
N THR A 295 -25.60 17.61 -25.74
CA THR A 295 -25.00 18.98 -25.85
C THR A 295 -24.23 19.50 -24.62
N ALA A 296 -23.90 18.68 -23.63
CA ALA A 296 -23.12 19.15 -22.45
C ALA A 296 -21.63 18.74 -22.50
N ASP A 297 -20.72 19.67 -22.81
CA ASP A 297 -19.24 19.52 -22.70
C ASP A 297 -18.72 19.49 -21.23
N HIS A 298 -19.52 19.02 -20.27
CA HIS A 298 -19.17 19.00 -18.84
C HIS A 298 -19.63 17.72 -18.15
N VAL A 299 -18.88 17.26 -17.14
CA VAL A 299 -19.30 16.12 -16.31
C VAL A 299 -20.53 16.55 -15.48
N ALA A 300 -21.65 15.85 -15.66
CA ALA A 300 -22.90 16.15 -14.95
C ALA A 300 -22.78 15.82 -13.46
N ILE A 301 -22.82 16.85 -12.60
CA ILE A 301 -22.90 16.71 -11.14
C ILE A 301 -24.38 16.81 -10.73
N PRO A 302 -24.90 15.94 -9.86
CA PRO A 302 -26.26 16.08 -9.34
C PRO A 302 -26.49 17.48 -8.74
N THR A 303 -27.49 18.21 -9.26
CA THR A 303 -27.79 19.59 -8.86
C THR A 303 -28.85 19.64 -7.76
N ASP A 304 -28.56 20.34 -6.68
CA ASP A 304 -29.43 20.59 -5.53
C ASP A 304 -29.79 22.08 -5.35
N GLY A 305 -29.62 22.89 -6.40
CA GLY A 305 -29.98 24.32 -6.42
C GLY A 305 -28.92 25.27 -5.85
N ALA A 306 -27.74 24.79 -5.45
CA ALA A 306 -26.62 25.65 -5.04
C ALA A 306 -25.68 25.96 -6.23
N SER A 307 -25.67 27.21 -6.68
CA SER A 307 -24.86 27.74 -7.79
C SER A 307 -23.59 28.45 -7.28
N GLU A 308 -22.51 28.40 -8.09
CA GLU A 308 -21.14 28.97 -7.90
C GLU A 308 -20.07 28.12 -7.17
N TRP A 309 -19.95 26.83 -7.50
CA TRP A 309 -18.80 25.99 -7.12
C TRP A 309 -17.93 25.57 -8.32
N GLU A 310 -18.44 25.75 -9.54
CA GLU A 310 -17.70 25.50 -10.77
C GLU A 310 -16.68 26.63 -10.97
N ILE A 311 -15.41 26.26 -11.11
CA ILE A 311 -14.31 27.20 -11.32
C ILE A 311 -13.92 27.16 -12.79
N ASP A 312 -13.85 28.32 -13.45
CA ASP A 312 -13.14 28.43 -14.72
C ASP A 312 -11.65 28.20 -14.46
N ILE A 313 -11.08 27.17 -15.07
CA ILE A 313 -9.66 26.80 -14.94
C ILE A 313 -8.71 27.96 -15.23
N LYS A 314 -9.12 28.94 -16.06
CA LYS A 314 -8.32 30.15 -16.34
C LYS A 314 -8.13 31.06 -15.13
N LEU A 315 -8.98 30.92 -14.11
CA LEU A 315 -8.87 31.66 -12.84
C LEU A 315 -7.95 30.96 -11.83
N LEU A 316 -7.52 29.72 -12.12
CA LEU A 316 -6.57 28.98 -11.30
C LEU A 316 -5.14 29.26 -11.75
N ASN A 317 -4.30 29.74 -10.83
CA ASN A 317 -2.86 29.80 -11.07
C ASN A 317 -2.21 28.55 -10.48
N PHE A 318 -1.59 27.74 -11.33
CA PHE A 318 -0.85 26.56 -10.92
C PHE A 318 0.55 26.95 -10.46
N GLY A 319 0.92 26.51 -9.26
CA GLY A 319 2.28 26.58 -8.74
C GLY A 319 2.97 25.21 -8.81
N ASN A 320 3.80 24.94 -7.79
CA ASN A 320 4.59 23.71 -7.75
C ASN A 320 3.71 22.47 -7.58
N LYS A 321 4.11 21.38 -8.24
CA LYS A 321 3.55 20.05 -8.02
C LYS A 321 3.96 19.57 -6.62
N VAL A 322 2.97 19.23 -5.80
CA VAL A 322 3.13 18.79 -4.41
C VAL A 322 3.24 17.26 -4.35
N ALA A 323 2.38 16.55 -5.09
CA ALA A 323 2.34 15.10 -5.11
C ALA A 323 1.85 14.56 -6.46
N SER A 324 2.12 13.28 -6.71
CA SER A 324 1.54 12.51 -7.83
C SER A 324 0.95 11.24 -7.26
N GLY A 325 -0.35 11.04 -7.44
CA GLY A 325 -1.08 9.83 -7.08
C GLY A 325 -1.40 8.96 -8.29
N SER A 326 -2.10 7.86 -8.02
CA SER A 326 -2.64 6.93 -9.03
C SER A 326 -3.73 7.56 -9.89
N TYR A 327 -4.57 8.41 -9.29
CA TYR A 327 -5.75 9.01 -9.93
C TYR A 327 -5.54 10.46 -10.41
N GLY A 328 -4.47 11.12 -9.97
CA GLY A 328 -4.25 12.52 -10.29
C GLY A 328 -2.96 13.08 -9.72
N ASP A 329 -2.66 14.30 -10.14
CA ASP A 329 -1.53 15.11 -9.68
C ASP A 329 -2.03 16.23 -8.78
N LEU A 330 -1.37 16.44 -7.64
CA LEU A 330 -1.70 17.51 -6.70
C LEU A 330 -0.73 18.67 -6.87
N PHE A 331 -1.26 19.87 -7.10
CA PHE A 331 -0.51 21.12 -7.23
C PHE A 331 -0.88 22.07 -6.09
N ARG A 332 0.08 22.86 -5.62
CA ARG A 332 -0.22 24.10 -4.90
C ARG A 332 -0.55 25.15 -5.95
N GLY A 333 -1.55 25.97 -5.70
CA GLY A 333 -1.91 27.08 -6.58
C GLY A 333 -2.57 28.22 -5.83
N THR A 334 -3.09 29.19 -6.57
CA THR A 334 -3.89 30.28 -6.01
C THR A 334 -5.19 30.44 -6.78
N TYR A 335 -6.28 30.70 -6.06
CA TYR A 335 -7.59 31.04 -6.61
C TYR A 335 -8.13 32.27 -5.85
N CYS A 336 -8.50 33.35 -6.56
CA CYS A 336 -8.97 34.59 -5.92
C CYS A 336 -8.06 35.12 -4.79
N SER A 337 -6.74 35.03 -4.97
CA SER A 337 -5.70 35.37 -3.97
C SER A 337 -5.66 34.49 -2.71
N GLN A 338 -6.43 33.40 -2.67
CA GLN A 338 -6.35 32.37 -1.65
C GLN A 338 -5.41 31.25 -2.10
N ASP A 339 -4.56 30.76 -1.20
CA ASP A 339 -3.74 29.56 -1.41
C ASP A 339 -4.63 28.31 -1.44
N VAL A 340 -4.48 27.51 -2.49
CA VAL A 340 -5.31 26.33 -2.76
C VAL A 340 -4.50 25.09 -3.13
N ALA A 341 -5.06 23.91 -2.84
CA ALA A 341 -4.58 22.65 -3.38
C ALA A 341 -5.45 22.26 -4.59
N ILE A 342 -4.82 21.97 -5.72
CA ILE A 342 -5.48 21.66 -6.99
C ILE A 342 -5.14 20.22 -7.37
N LYS A 343 -6.11 19.32 -7.21
CA LYS A 343 -6.00 17.90 -7.59
C LYS A 343 -6.50 17.75 -9.02
N VAL A 344 -5.58 17.54 -9.97
CA VAL A 344 -5.86 17.39 -11.40
C VAL A 344 -5.90 15.92 -11.76
N LEU A 345 -6.99 15.46 -12.39
CA LEU A 345 -7.10 14.08 -12.87
C LEU A 345 -6.25 13.89 -14.13
N LYS A 346 -5.59 12.74 -14.25
CA LYS A 346 -4.71 12.43 -15.39
C LYS A 346 -5.51 12.14 -16.66
N PRO A 347 -5.39 12.96 -17.73
CA PRO A 347 -6.22 12.82 -18.93
C PRO A 347 -6.13 11.45 -19.60
N GLU A 348 -4.97 10.81 -19.54
CA GLU A 348 -4.69 9.51 -20.17
C GLU A 348 -5.43 8.34 -19.51
N ARG A 349 -6.06 8.58 -18.34
CA ARG A 349 -6.79 7.57 -17.56
C ARG A 349 -8.26 7.91 -17.35
N VAL A 350 -8.76 9.01 -17.94
CA VAL A 350 -10.15 9.43 -17.77
C VAL A 350 -11.05 8.49 -18.57
N ASN A 351 -11.71 7.57 -17.86
CA ASN A 351 -12.81 6.75 -18.37
C ASN A 351 -14.14 7.15 -17.69
N VAL A 352 -15.25 6.55 -18.13
CA VAL A 352 -16.59 6.84 -17.59
C VAL A 352 -16.67 6.59 -16.08
N ASP A 353 -16.03 5.54 -15.58
CA ASP A 353 -16.03 5.22 -14.15
C ASP A 353 -15.30 6.29 -13.32
N MET A 354 -14.15 6.77 -13.80
CA MET A 354 -13.37 7.82 -13.14
C MET A 354 -14.13 9.16 -13.16
N GLN A 355 -14.85 9.48 -14.25
CA GLN A 355 -15.71 10.67 -14.27
C GLN A 355 -16.86 10.56 -13.26
N ARG A 356 -17.44 9.36 -13.08
CA ARG A 356 -18.46 9.11 -12.06
C ARG A 356 -17.89 9.23 -10.65
N GLU A 357 -16.69 8.68 -10.40
CA GLU A 357 -15.99 8.81 -9.12
C GLU A 357 -15.67 10.27 -8.81
N PHE A 358 -15.15 11.02 -9.78
CA PHE A 358 -14.92 12.45 -9.66
C PHE A 358 -16.20 13.22 -9.35
N ALA A 359 -17.29 12.93 -10.07
CA ALA A 359 -18.56 13.59 -9.86
C ALA A 359 -19.12 13.34 -8.45
N GLN A 360 -18.97 12.11 -7.97
CA GLN A 360 -19.36 11.72 -6.62
C GLN A 360 -18.48 12.40 -5.56
N GLU A 361 -17.17 12.50 -5.79
CA GLU A 361 -16.21 13.16 -4.90
C GLU A 361 -16.61 14.64 -4.74
N VAL A 362 -16.82 15.35 -5.85
CA VAL A 362 -17.30 16.74 -5.85
C VAL A 362 -18.65 16.88 -5.15
N TYR A 363 -19.60 15.98 -5.41
CA TYR A 363 -20.93 16.01 -4.80
C TYR A 363 -20.88 15.87 -3.28
N ILE A 364 -20.05 14.97 -2.74
CA ILE A 364 -19.88 14.78 -1.29
C ILE A 364 -19.19 16.01 -0.69
N MET A 365 -18.08 16.45 -1.29
CA MET A 365 -17.27 17.54 -0.77
C MET A 365 -18.02 18.87 -0.71
N ARG A 366 -18.94 19.12 -1.65
CA ARG A 366 -19.80 20.33 -1.66
C ARG A 366 -20.73 20.43 -0.45
N LYS A 367 -21.09 19.30 0.19
CA LYS A 367 -22.03 19.26 1.32
C LYS A 367 -21.35 19.38 2.68
N VAL A 368 -20.03 19.36 2.70
CA VAL A 368 -19.23 19.27 3.91
C VAL A 368 -18.59 20.62 4.21
N ARG A 369 -18.87 21.14 5.40
CA ARG A 369 -18.26 22.38 5.91
C ARG A 369 -18.04 22.28 7.40
N HIS A 370 -16.79 22.00 7.79
CA HIS A 370 -16.41 21.86 9.19
C HIS A 370 -14.95 22.26 9.41
N LYS A 371 -14.63 22.88 10.54
CA LYS A 371 -13.27 23.40 10.83
C LYS A 371 -12.18 22.32 10.85
N ASN A 372 -12.52 21.07 11.16
CA ASN A 372 -11.60 19.92 11.19
C ASN A 372 -11.78 18.96 9.99
N VAL A 373 -12.39 19.44 8.91
CA VAL A 373 -12.49 18.71 7.64
C VAL A 373 -12.01 19.65 6.54
N VAL A 374 -11.23 19.16 5.59
CA VAL A 374 -10.66 19.99 4.52
C VAL A 374 -11.79 20.65 3.73
N GLN A 375 -11.72 21.98 3.62
CA GLN A 375 -12.73 22.79 2.96
C GLN A 375 -12.62 22.66 1.43
N PHE A 376 -13.73 22.25 0.83
CA PHE A 376 -13.94 22.34 -0.61
C PHE A 376 -14.11 23.80 -1.04
N ILE A 377 -13.40 24.20 -2.09
CA ILE A 377 -13.47 25.55 -2.67
C ILE A 377 -14.22 25.51 -4.00
N GLY A 378 -13.95 24.51 -4.84
CA GLY A 378 -14.64 24.36 -6.12
C GLY A 378 -14.07 23.22 -6.96
N ALA A 379 -14.59 23.07 -8.16
CA ALA A 379 -14.12 22.08 -9.12
C ALA A 379 -14.15 22.61 -10.55
N CYS A 380 -13.28 22.07 -11.40
CA CYS A 380 -13.37 22.23 -12.86
C CYS A 380 -13.90 20.92 -13.44
N THR A 381 -15.09 20.95 -14.05
CA THR A 381 -15.77 19.75 -14.57
C THR A 381 -15.68 19.61 -16.10
N LYS A 382 -15.02 20.56 -16.78
CA LYS A 382 -14.85 20.58 -18.23
C LYS A 382 -13.55 19.88 -18.66
N PRO A 383 -13.61 18.91 -19.61
CA PRO A 383 -12.43 18.37 -20.26
C PRO A 383 -11.59 19.48 -20.95
N PRO A 384 -10.28 19.28 -21.16
CA PRO A 384 -9.50 18.07 -20.88
C PRO A 384 -8.93 18.00 -19.45
N ARG A 385 -9.21 18.97 -18.58
CA ARG A 385 -8.61 19.04 -17.23
C ARG A 385 -9.70 19.11 -16.15
N LEU A 386 -10.02 17.95 -15.61
CA LEU A 386 -10.89 17.83 -14.44
C LEU A 386 -10.07 18.09 -13.18
N CYS A 387 -10.56 18.99 -12.32
CA CYS A 387 -9.83 19.44 -11.13
C CYS A 387 -10.76 19.51 -9.91
N ILE A 388 -10.25 19.12 -8.74
CA ILE A 388 -10.86 19.44 -7.44
C ILE A 388 -9.97 20.46 -6.73
N VAL A 389 -10.57 21.53 -6.22
CA VAL A 389 -9.88 22.63 -5.54
C VAL A 389 -10.30 22.66 -4.08
N THR A 390 -9.34 22.55 -3.17
CA THR A 390 -9.53 22.65 -1.72
C THR A 390 -8.62 23.71 -1.12
N GLU A 391 -8.85 24.05 0.14
CA GLU A 391 -7.87 24.81 0.90
C GLU A 391 -6.50 24.10 0.91
N PHE A 392 -5.43 24.89 0.88
CA PHE A 392 -4.06 24.37 0.97
C PHE A 392 -3.63 24.21 2.43
N MET A 393 -3.19 23.01 2.79
CA MET A 393 -2.73 22.68 4.15
C MET A 393 -1.19 22.68 4.19
N SER A 394 -0.62 23.81 4.59
CA SER A 394 0.82 24.09 4.47
C SER A 394 1.74 23.22 5.33
N GLY A 395 1.21 22.65 6.42
CA GLY A 395 1.95 21.73 7.31
C GLY A 395 2.10 20.31 6.75
N GLY A 396 1.48 20.00 5.60
CA GLY A 396 1.52 18.67 5.00
C GLY A 396 0.71 17.65 5.80
N SER A 397 0.98 16.36 5.58
CA SER A 397 0.28 15.29 6.28
C SER A 397 0.90 14.98 7.64
N VAL A 398 0.07 14.50 8.57
CA VAL A 398 0.53 13.98 9.87
C VAL A 398 1.49 12.80 9.66
N TYR A 399 1.27 11.98 8.64
CA TYR A 399 2.20 10.90 8.26
C TYR A 399 3.60 11.41 7.93
N ASP A 400 3.70 12.47 7.13
CA ASP A 400 5.00 13.05 6.76
C ASP A 400 5.70 13.65 7.98
N TYR A 401 4.95 14.30 8.87
CA TYR A 401 5.47 14.80 10.13
C TYR A 401 6.06 13.67 11.00
N LEU A 402 5.33 12.58 11.21
CA LEU A 402 5.81 11.46 12.04
C LEU A 402 6.99 10.73 11.38
N HIS A 403 6.88 10.37 10.11
CA HIS A 403 7.76 9.36 9.52
C HIS A 403 8.91 9.94 8.70
N LYS A 404 8.69 11.07 8.01
CA LYS A 404 9.72 11.74 7.20
C LYS A 404 10.49 12.76 8.03
N HIS A 405 9.79 13.55 8.84
CA HIS A 405 10.41 14.57 9.69
C HIS A 405 10.79 14.07 11.08
N LYS A 406 10.47 12.81 11.42
CA LYS A 406 10.72 12.20 12.74
C LYS A 406 10.13 13.04 13.88
N GLY A 407 9.00 13.70 13.61
CA GLY A 407 8.25 14.47 14.56
C GLY A 407 7.60 13.57 15.62
N ILE A 408 7.46 14.10 16.83
CA ILE A 408 6.84 13.39 17.94
C ILE A 408 5.81 14.32 18.57
N PHE A 409 4.61 13.82 18.83
CA PHE A 409 3.61 14.56 19.60
C PHE A 409 3.78 14.23 21.09
N LYS A 410 4.02 15.26 21.91
CA LYS A 410 3.86 15.12 23.36
C LYS A 410 2.38 14.93 23.68
N LEU A 411 2.08 14.31 24.83
CA LEU A 411 0.72 13.96 25.22
C LEU A 411 -0.31 15.10 25.06
N PRO A 412 -0.07 16.35 25.48
CA PRO A 412 -1.04 17.44 25.26
C PRO A 412 -1.34 17.70 23.78
N ALA A 413 -0.30 17.71 22.94
CA ALA A 413 -0.45 17.94 21.50
C ALA A 413 -1.11 16.74 20.80
N LEU A 414 -0.76 15.51 21.21
CA LEU A 414 -1.37 14.27 20.72
C LEU A 414 -2.88 14.29 20.98
N VAL A 415 -3.28 14.63 22.21
CA VAL A 415 -4.69 14.73 22.59
C VAL A 415 -5.38 15.83 21.78
N GLY A 416 -4.73 16.97 21.55
CA GLY A 416 -5.23 18.03 20.67
C GLY A 416 -5.51 17.54 19.24
N VAL A 417 -4.54 16.85 18.62
CA VAL A 417 -4.68 16.23 17.29
C VAL A 417 -5.83 15.22 17.29
N ALA A 418 -5.88 14.32 18.27
CA ALA A 418 -6.93 13.31 18.39
C ALA A 418 -8.33 13.93 18.55
N MET A 419 -8.44 15.04 19.27
CA MET A 419 -9.70 15.79 19.42
C MET A 419 -10.13 16.43 18.12
N ASP A 420 -9.21 17.02 17.37
CA ASP A 420 -9.50 17.63 16.08
C ASP A 420 -9.99 16.61 15.05
N VAL A 421 -9.31 15.47 14.95
CA VAL A 421 -9.74 14.34 14.11
C VAL A 421 -11.12 13.84 14.55
N SER A 422 -11.34 13.65 15.86
CA SER A 422 -12.63 13.20 16.39
C SER A 422 -13.78 14.15 16.06
N LYS A 423 -13.56 15.46 16.13
CA LYS A 423 -14.59 16.46 15.75
C LYS A 423 -14.92 16.36 14.25
N GLY A 424 -13.89 16.24 13.40
CA GLY A 424 -14.08 16.09 11.95
C GLY A 424 -14.84 14.82 11.58
N MET A 425 -14.45 13.69 12.16
CA MET A 425 -15.09 12.40 11.92
C MET A 425 -16.52 12.33 12.49
N SER A 426 -16.75 12.88 13.68
CA SER A 426 -18.11 12.99 14.25
C SER A 426 -19.04 13.77 13.31
N TYR A 427 -18.57 14.89 12.75
CA TYR A 427 -19.32 15.67 11.77
C TYR A 427 -19.62 14.87 10.50
N LEU A 428 -18.64 14.14 9.94
CA LEU A 428 -18.85 13.31 8.75
C LEU A 428 -19.91 12.23 9.00
N HIS A 429 -19.81 11.51 10.14
CA HIS A 429 -20.75 10.46 10.51
C HIS A 429 -22.17 10.98 10.73
N GLN A 430 -22.33 12.15 11.36
CA GLN A 430 -23.64 12.83 11.51
C GLN A 430 -24.29 13.19 10.17
N ASN A 431 -23.47 13.40 9.13
CA ASN A 431 -23.94 13.65 7.76
C ASN A 431 -24.03 12.37 6.91
N ASN A 432 -23.99 11.19 7.54
CA ASN A 432 -24.04 9.87 6.89
C ASN A 432 -22.88 9.61 5.90
N ILE A 433 -21.72 10.22 6.16
CA ILE A 433 -20.50 10.02 5.37
C ILE A 433 -19.54 9.15 6.16
N ILE A 434 -19.26 7.95 5.66
CA ILE A 434 -18.24 7.03 6.21
C ILE A 434 -16.94 7.29 5.45
N HIS A 435 -15.83 7.53 6.16
CA HIS A 435 -14.56 7.91 5.55
C HIS A 435 -13.88 6.75 4.81
N ARG A 436 -13.83 5.55 5.43
CA ARG A 436 -13.29 4.27 4.91
C ARG A 436 -11.78 4.19 4.71
N ASP A 437 -11.10 5.33 4.63
CA ASP A 437 -9.64 5.40 4.49
C ASP A 437 -8.99 6.31 5.56
N LEU A 438 -9.44 6.20 6.81
CA LEU A 438 -8.91 7.07 7.87
C LEU A 438 -7.49 6.61 8.27
N LYS A 439 -6.49 7.46 8.03
CA LYS A 439 -5.07 7.22 8.34
C LYS A 439 -4.32 8.54 8.45
N THR A 440 -3.13 8.54 9.06
CA THR A 440 -2.31 9.76 9.23
C THR A 440 -1.90 10.43 7.91
N ALA A 441 -1.88 9.70 6.80
CA ALA A 441 -1.61 10.27 5.47
C ALA A 441 -2.78 11.15 4.96
N ASN A 442 -4.00 10.90 5.45
CA ASN A 442 -5.22 11.64 5.10
C ASN A 442 -5.58 12.67 6.19
N LEU A 443 -4.67 12.93 7.14
CA LEU A 443 -4.78 14.02 8.10
C LEU A 443 -3.80 15.12 7.70
N LEU A 444 -4.30 16.32 7.44
CA LEU A 444 -3.49 17.45 7.01
C LEU A 444 -3.41 18.53 8.08
N MET A 445 -2.26 19.21 8.15
CA MET A 445 -1.97 20.26 9.13
C MET A 445 -1.89 21.63 8.46
N ASP A 446 -2.47 22.64 9.11
CA ASP A 446 -2.29 24.04 8.72
C ASP A 446 -1.05 24.67 9.40
N GLU A 447 -0.81 25.94 9.11
CA GLU A 447 0.31 26.71 9.67
C GLU A 447 0.23 26.91 11.20
N ASN A 448 -0.96 26.75 11.78
CA ASN A 448 -1.21 26.92 13.21
C ASN A 448 -1.17 25.58 13.96
N GLY A 449 -0.94 24.47 13.25
CA GLY A 449 -0.96 23.11 13.81
C GLY A 449 -2.36 22.53 13.99
N MET A 450 -3.41 23.12 13.41
CA MET A 450 -4.75 22.54 13.38
C MET A 450 -4.78 21.37 12.41
N VAL A 451 -5.41 20.27 12.83
CA VAL A 451 -5.56 19.08 11.99
C VAL A 451 -6.94 19.03 11.33
N LYS A 452 -6.95 18.71 10.04
CA LYS A 452 -8.17 18.47 9.26
C LYS A 452 -8.14 17.13 8.55
N VAL A 453 -9.30 16.48 8.50
CA VAL A 453 -9.52 15.23 7.77
C VAL A 453 -9.67 15.53 6.28
N ALA A 454 -8.90 14.84 5.43
CA ALA A 454 -8.88 14.98 3.97
C ALA A 454 -9.30 13.66 3.28
N ASP A 455 -9.48 13.68 1.96
CA ASP A 455 -9.76 12.50 1.12
C ASP A 455 -11.00 11.65 1.50
N PHE A 456 -11.97 12.25 2.21
CA PHE A 456 -13.26 11.65 2.55
C PHE A 456 -14.23 11.56 1.34
N GLY A 457 -13.88 12.13 0.19
CA GLY A 457 -14.75 12.17 -1.00
C GLY A 457 -14.76 10.87 -1.83
N VAL A 458 -13.85 9.93 -1.56
CA VAL A 458 -13.84 8.56 -2.14
C VAL A 458 -14.84 7.62 -1.41
N ALA A 459 -15.62 8.18 -0.48
CA ALA A 459 -16.43 7.46 0.49
C ALA A 459 -17.47 6.49 -0.07
N ARG A 460 -17.83 6.48 -1.36
CA ARG A 460 -18.82 5.52 -1.90
C ARG A 460 -18.64 5.18 -3.40
N VAL A 461 -17.72 4.26 -3.74
CA VAL A 461 -17.87 3.20 -4.80
C VAL A 461 -17.00 1.95 -4.53
N LYS A 462 -16.09 1.92 -3.54
CA LYS A 462 -15.20 0.75 -3.31
C LYS A 462 -15.86 -0.57 -2.85
N VAL A 463 -17.19 -0.65 -2.82
CA VAL A 463 -17.91 -1.92 -2.58
C VAL A 463 -18.07 -2.74 -3.88
N GLN A 464 -17.95 -2.12 -5.06
CA GLN A 464 -18.19 -2.80 -6.36
C GLN A 464 -17.02 -2.79 -7.35
N SER A 465 -16.10 -1.82 -7.33
CA SER A 465 -14.95 -1.76 -8.27
C SER A 465 -13.65 -2.26 -7.62
N GLY A 466 -13.68 -3.46 -7.04
CA GLY A 466 -12.64 -4.03 -6.18
C GLY A 466 -11.27 -4.32 -6.79
N VAL A 467 -10.71 -3.47 -7.64
CA VAL A 467 -9.27 -3.41 -7.85
C VAL A 467 -8.63 -2.78 -6.59
N MET A 468 -8.64 -3.54 -5.50
CA MET A 468 -7.79 -3.29 -4.35
C MET A 468 -6.42 -3.83 -4.71
N THR A 469 -5.64 -3.08 -5.47
CA THR A 469 -4.23 -3.42 -5.66
C THR A 469 -3.57 -3.52 -4.28
N ALA A 470 -2.89 -4.63 -4.02
CA ALA A 470 -2.07 -4.91 -2.83
C ALA A 470 -1.07 -3.78 -2.47
N GLU A 471 -0.88 -2.82 -3.39
CA GLU A 471 0.01 -1.67 -3.32
C GLU A 471 -0.50 -0.50 -2.46
N THR A 472 -1.77 -0.45 -2.04
CA THR A 472 -2.33 0.80 -1.45
C THR A 472 -1.90 1.10 -0.02
N GLY A 473 -1.06 0.28 0.64
CA GLY A 473 -0.49 0.52 1.98
C GLY A 473 -1.50 0.69 3.12
N THR A 474 -2.79 0.72 2.82
CA THR A 474 -3.89 1.17 3.67
C THR A 474 -4.37 0.08 4.62
N TYR A 475 -4.12 -1.19 4.28
CA TYR A 475 -4.53 -2.35 5.06
C TYR A 475 -4.13 -2.29 6.54
N ARG A 476 -3.03 -1.62 6.87
CA ARG A 476 -2.54 -1.47 8.24
C ARG A 476 -3.52 -0.73 9.17
N TRP A 477 -4.39 0.12 8.64
CA TRP A 477 -5.39 0.86 9.42
C TRP A 477 -6.81 0.30 9.26
N MET A 478 -7.01 -0.71 8.41
CA MET A 478 -8.36 -1.21 8.11
C MET A 478 -8.92 -2.08 9.23
N ALA A 479 -10.23 -1.94 9.46
CA ALA A 479 -10.96 -2.78 10.39
C ALA A 479 -11.11 -4.22 9.87
N PRO A 480 -11.20 -5.24 10.74
CA PRO A 480 -11.35 -6.64 10.36
C PRO A 480 -12.51 -6.87 9.38
N GLU A 481 -13.67 -6.30 9.66
CA GLU A 481 -14.87 -6.47 8.83
C GLU A 481 -14.72 -5.84 7.43
N VAL A 482 -13.89 -4.81 7.29
CA VAL A 482 -13.59 -4.19 5.99
C VAL A 482 -12.61 -5.05 5.21
N ILE A 483 -11.60 -5.64 5.88
CA ILE A 483 -10.65 -6.58 5.26
C ILE A 483 -11.38 -7.84 4.78
N GLU A 484 -12.31 -8.35 5.58
CA GLU A 484 -13.14 -9.51 5.25
C GLU A 484 -14.28 -9.20 4.26
N HIS A 485 -14.41 -7.94 3.81
CA HIS A 485 -15.49 -7.49 2.92
C HIS A 485 -16.90 -7.78 3.44
N LYS A 486 -17.07 -7.87 4.76
CA LYS A 486 -18.38 -8.01 5.42
C LYS A 486 -19.13 -6.68 5.34
N PRO A 487 -20.47 -6.68 5.51
CA PRO A 487 -21.20 -5.44 5.73
C PRO A 487 -20.61 -4.68 6.92
N TYR A 488 -20.30 -3.40 6.72
CA TYR A 488 -19.72 -2.52 7.73
C TYR A 488 -20.41 -1.16 7.73
N ASP A 489 -20.35 -0.48 8.86
CA ASP A 489 -20.89 0.86 9.08
C ASP A 489 -19.76 1.85 9.43
N HIS A 490 -20.12 2.96 10.06
CA HIS A 490 -19.16 4.00 10.46
C HIS A 490 -18.19 3.55 11.57
N LYS A 491 -18.43 2.42 12.25
CA LYS A 491 -17.52 1.85 13.26
C LYS A 491 -16.21 1.31 12.66
N ALA A 492 -16.15 1.10 11.35
CA ALA A 492 -14.91 0.82 10.65
C ALA A 492 -13.90 1.98 10.80
N ASP A 493 -14.36 3.23 10.71
CA ASP A 493 -13.50 4.40 10.88
C ASP A 493 -13.00 4.54 12.32
N VAL A 494 -13.78 4.07 13.30
CA VAL A 494 -13.39 4.06 14.72
C VAL A 494 -12.23 3.11 14.95
N PHE A 495 -12.24 1.94 14.31
CA PHE A 495 -11.10 1.02 14.36
C PHE A 495 -9.84 1.67 13.79
N SER A 496 -9.97 2.27 12.60
CA SER A 496 -8.87 2.99 11.97
C SER A 496 -8.33 4.12 12.84
N PHE A 497 -9.22 4.82 13.56
CA PHE A 497 -8.84 5.81 14.56
C PHE A 497 -8.06 5.22 15.75
N GLY A 498 -8.41 4.02 16.21
CA GLY A 498 -7.64 3.30 17.23
C GLY A 498 -6.19 3.03 16.80
N ILE A 499 -6.00 2.54 15.56
CA ILE A 499 -4.65 2.35 14.99
C ILE A 499 -3.94 3.70 14.82
N LEU A 500 -4.66 4.74 14.42
CA LEU A 500 -4.14 6.11 14.30
C LEU A 500 -3.66 6.67 15.64
N LEU A 501 -4.41 6.47 16.73
CA LEU A 501 -3.99 6.86 18.09
C LEU A 501 -2.68 6.16 18.49
N TRP A 502 -2.54 4.87 18.16
CA TRP A 502 -1.30 4.13 18.40
C TRP A 502 -0.12 4.73 17.61
N GLU A 503 -0.35 5.08 16.34
CA GLU A 503 0.66 5.71 15.49
C GLU A 503 1.07 7.09 16.01
N LEU A 504 0.12 7.92 16.45
CA LEU A 504 0.42 9.21 17.09
C LEU A 504 1.23 9.05 18.38
N LEU A 505 0.89 8.03 19.18
CA LEU A 505 1.54 7.74 20.47
C LEU A 505 2.98 7.27 20.30
N THR A 506 3.25 6.46 19.30
CA THR A 506 4.54 5.80 19.12
C THR A 506 5.44 6.47 18.09
N GLY A 507 4.86 7.25 17.17
CA GLY A 507 5.55 7.76 15.99
C GLY A 507 6.04 6.66 15.04
N LYS A 508 5.54 5.42 15.19
CA LYS A 508 5.95 4.24 14.41
C LYS A 508 4.91 3.89 13.36
N ILE A 509 5.35 3.27 12.28
CA ILE A 509 4.44 2.71 11.28
C ILE A 509 3.71 1.50 11.91
N PRO A 510 2.36 1.42 11.84
CA PRO A 510 1.64 0.28 12.37
C PRO A 510 2.10 -1.03 11.73
N TYR A 511 2.42 -2.02 12.57
CA TYR A 511 2.92 -3.33 12.13
C TYR A 511 4.18 -3.23 11.25
N GLU A 512 5.12 -2.33 11.56
CA GLU A 512 6.29 -2.00 10.73
C GLU A 512 7.09 -3.22 10.21
N TYR A 513 7.07 -4.33 10.94
CA TYR A 513 7.76 -5.59 10.63
C TYR A 513 6.97 -6.54 9.72
N LEU A 514 5.73 -6.23 9.35
CA LEU A 514 4.88 -7.02 8.46
C LEU A 514 4.64 -6.27 7.16
N THR A 515 4.40 -6.98 6.05
CA THR A 515 3.80 -6.35 4.86
C THR A 515 2.37 -5.89 5.18
N PRO A 516 1.81 -4.89 4.44
CA PRO A 516 0.43 -4.46 4.67
C PRO A 516 -0.60 -5.60 4.60
N LEU A 517 -0.37 -6.59 3.72
CA LEU A 517 -1.25 -7.75 3.59
C LEU A 517 -1.09 -8.72 4.76
N GLN A 518 0.14 -9.01 5.21
CA GLN A 518 0.38 -9.82 6.41
C GLN A 518 -0.25 -9.19 7.66
N ALA A 519 -0.16 -7.86 7.79
CA ALA A 519 -0.85 -7.14 8.86
C ALA A 519 -2.36 -7.35 8.79
N ALA A 520 -2.96 -7.25 7.60
CA ALA A 520 -4.40 -7.47 7.39
C ALA A 520 -4.82 -8.90 7.81
N VAL A 521 -4.10 -9.90 7.34
CA VAL A 521 -4.35 -11.31 7.67
C VAL A 521 -4.21 -11.55 9.18
N GLY A 522 -3.15 -11.02 9.80
CA GLY A 522 -2.95 -11.11 11.24
C GLY A 522 -4.07 -10.45 12.05
N VAL A 523 -4.56 -9.29 11.62
CA VAL A 523 -5.69 -8.58 12.25
C VAL A 523 -6.96 -9.42 12.23
N VAL A 524 -7.27 -10.05 11.09
CA VAL A 524 -8.49 -10.86 10.90
C VAL A 524 -8.39 -12.20 11.61
N GLN A 525 -7.32 -12.97 11.36
CA GLN A 525 -7.23 -14.36 11.79
C GLN A 525 -6.75 -14.51 13.23
N LYS A 526 -5.88 -13.62 13.71
CA LYS A 526 -5.21 -13.73 15.02
C LYS A 526 -5.60 -12.62 15.99
N GLY A 527 -6.51 -11.71 15.60
CA GLY A 527 -6.83 -10.53 16.38
C GLY A 527 -5.61 -9.63 16.63
N LEU A 528 -4.63 -9.63 15.72
CA LEU A 528 -3.36 -8.94 15.92
C LEU A 528 -3.57 -7.43 16.15
N ARG A 529 -2.93 -6.87 17.17
CA ARG A 529 -2.90 -5.43 17.45
C ARG A 529 -1.46 -4.97 17.74
N PRO A 530 -1.09 -3.73 17.37
CA PRO A 530 0.22 -3.18 17.69
C PRO A 530 0.45 -3.13 19.22
N THR A 531 1.68 -3.40 19.65
CA THR A 531 2.03 -3.38 21.08
C THR A 531 2.01 -1.96 21.63
N ILE A 532 1.24 -1.72 22.70
CA ILE A 532 1.18 -0.42 23.36
C ILE A 532 2.37 -0.29 24.34
N PRO A 533 3.14 0.81 24.32
CA PRO A 533 4.20 1.05 25.29
C PRO A 533 3.69 1.06 26.74
N LYS A 534 4.42 0.42 27.67
CA LYS A 534 4.02 0.31 29.09
C LYS A 534 3.95 1.67 29.81
N ASN A 535 4.64 2.68 29.31
CA ASN A 535 4.66 4.04 29.85
C ASN A 535 3.60 4.96 29.22
N ALA A 536 2.70 4.44 28.39
CA ALA A 536 1.61 5.22 27.80
C ALA A 536 0.57 5.64 28.86
N HIS A 537 -0.07 6.80 28.65
CA HIS A 537 -1.10 7.32 29.55
C HIS A 537 -2.29 6.34 29.64
N ALA A 538 -2.64 5.91 30.86
CA ALA A 538 -3.59 4.81 31.09
C ALA A 538 -4.94 5.00 30.40
N LYS A 539 -5.54 6.20 30.49
CA LYS A 539 -6.84 6.47 29.85
C LYS A 539 -6.76 6.56 28.33
N LEU A 540 -5.62 6.98 27.79
CA LEU A 540 -5.42 7.01 26.34
C LEU A 540 -5.29 5.58 25.82
N THR A 541 -4.56 4.72 26.55
CA THR A 541 -4.47 3.29 26.29
C THR A 541 -5.84 2.62 26.32
N GLU A 542 -6.66 2.91 27.34
CA GLU A 542 -8.02 2.37 27.44
C GLU A 542 -8.90 2.82 26.24
N LEU A 543 -8.88 4.11 25.91
CA LEU A 543 -9.63 4.65 24.78
C LEU A 543 -9.22 3.99 23.46
N LEU A 544 -7.91 3.93 23.21
CA LEU A 544 -7.32 3.27 22.05
C LEU A 544 -7.77 1.81 21.96
N GLN A 545 -7.73 1.09 23.09
CA GLN A 545 -8.16 -0.31 23.16
C GLN A 545 -9.65 -0.50 22.91
N LYS A 546 -10.50 0.44 23.33
CA LYS A 546 -11.93 0.44 23.00
C LYS A 546 -12.18 0.71 21.52
N CYS A 547 -11.39 1.58 20.89
CA CYS A 547 -11.57 1.93 19.48
C CYS A 547 -11.31 0.75 18.53
N TRP A 548 -10.35 -0.13 18.83
CA TRP A 548 -9.94 -1.23 17.94
C TRP A 548 -10.46 -2.62 18.33
N GLN A 549 -11.58 -2.68 19.08
CA GLN A 549 -12.23 -3.93 19.45
C GLN A 549 -12.57 -4.75 18.20
N GLN A 550 -12.54 -6.09 18.35
CA GLN A 550 -12.85 -6.98 17.22
C GLN A 550 -14.29 -6.78 16.77
N ASP A 551 -15.24 -6.81 17.70
CA ASP A 551 -16.65 -6.53 17.44
C ASP A 551 -16.87 -5.01 17.23
N PRO A 552 -17.43 -4.58 16.09
CA PRO A 552 -17.79 -3.18 15.85
C PRO A 552 -18.80 -2.60 16.86
N ALA A 553 -19.67 -3.43 17.45
CA ALA A 553 -20.67 -2.99 18.41
C ALA A 553 -20.05 -2.47 19.72
N GLU A 554 -18.90 -3.02 20.11
CA GLU A 554 -18.15 -2.66 21.32
C GLU A 554 -17.32 -1.38 21.16
N ARG A 555 -17.22 -0.86 19.92
CA ARG A 555 -16.45 0.36 19.63
C ARG A 555 -17.29 1.60 19.94
N PRO A 556 -16.73 2.64 20.58
CA PRO A 556 -17.44 3.88 20.86
C PRO A 556 -17.70 4.69 19.59
N ASP A 557 -18.70 5.56 19.61
CA ASP A 557 -18.88 6.58 18.57
C ASP A 557 -17.88 7.74 18.76
N PHE A 558 -17.60 8.50 17.68
CA PHE A 558 -16.68 9.65 17.78
C PHE A 558 -17.13 10.74 18.76
N SER A 559 -18.43 10.85 19.06
CA SER A 559 -18.95 11.71 20.13
C SER A 559 -18.47 11.27 21.51
N GLU A 560 -18.51 9.96 21.80
CA GLU A 560 -18.04 9.38 23.06
C GLU A 560 -16.52 9.45 23.17
N ILE A 561 -15.81 9.21 22.06
CA ILE A 561 -14.35 9.38 21.97
C ILE A 561 -13.97 10.83 22.30
N LEU A 562 -14.70 11.81 21.77
CA LEU A 562 -14.43 13.23 22.04
C LEU A 562 -14.60 13.57 23.53
N GLU A 563 -15.63 13.03 24.20
CA GLU A 563 -15.81 13.21 25.64
C GLU A 563 -14.70 12.53 26.45
N ALA A 564 -14.24 11.35 26.05
CA ALA A 564 -13.09 10.70 26.68
C ALA A 564 -11.80 11.53 26.52
N LEU A 565 -11.55 12.08 25.34
CA LEU A 565 -10.38 12.91 25.06
C LEU A 565 -10.41 14.24 25.83
N LYS A 566 -11.58 14.87 26.01
CA LYS A 566 -11.72 16.07 26.85
C LYS A 566 -11.29 15.82 28.29
N LYS A 567 -11.74 14.70 28.88
CA LYS A 567 -11.35 14.32 30.25
C LYS A 567 -9.83 14.08 30.37
N ILE A 568 -9.21 13.48 29.34
CA ILE A 568 -7.75 13.31 29.30
C ILE A 568 -7.06 14.68 29.19
N ALA A 569 -7.59 15.59 28.38
CA ALA A 569 -7.01 16.94 28.21
C ALA A 569 -7.06 17.76 29.50
N GLU A 570 -8.13 17.66 30.29
CA GLU A 570 -8.27 18.31 31.60
C GLU A 570 -7.17 17.84 32.57
N GLU A 571 -6.95 16.52 32.67
CA GLU A 571 -5.92 15.95 33.56
C GLU A 571 -4.50 16.34 33.13
N VAL A 572 -4.23 16.32 31.83
CA VAL A 572 -2.92 16.69 31.28
C VAL A 572 -2.66 18.21 31.40
N GLY A 573 -3.73 19.04 31.41
CA GLY A 573 -3.65 20.47 31.65
C GLY A 573 -3.33 20.82 33.11
N ASP A 574 -3.97 20.12 34.06
CA ASP A 574 -3.77 20.35 35.50
C ASP A 574 -2.36 19.97 35.98
N GLU A 575 -1.73 18.95 35.38
CA GLU A 575 -0.34 18.59 35.69
C GLU A 575 0.68 19.68 35.30
N HIS A 576 0.35 20.53 34.32
CA HIS A 576 1.24 21.59 33.85
C HIS A 576 1.09 22.88 34.67
N ASP A 577 -0.08 23.15 35.24
CA ASP A 577 -0.36 24.35 36.05
C ASP A 577 0.19 24.24 37.48
N GLY A 578 0.49 23.02 37.94
CA GLY A 578 1.16 22.77 39.23
C GLY A 578 2.66 23.09 39.26
N LYS A 579 3.30 23.43 38.13
CA LYS A 579 4.77 23.60 38.07
C LYS A 579 5.34 24.89 37.48
N HIS A 580 4.57 25.77 36.83
CA HIS A 580 5.12 27.06 36.38
C HIS A 580 4.07 28.19 36.31
N LYS A 581 3.92 28.93 37.41
CA LYS A 581 3.65 30.37 37.33
C LYS A 581 4.93 31.07 36.88
N ASP A 582 5.22 31.06 35.58
CA ASP A 582 5.74 32.26 34.89
C ASP A 582 5.76 32.09 33.36
N LYS A 583 5.24 33.13 32.68
CA LYS A 583 5.41 33.51 31.26
C LYS A 583 4.70 32.70 30.15
N SER A 584 3.55 33.27 29.76
CA SER A 584 3.09 33.55 28.38
C SER A 584 3.10 32.39 27.36
N LEU A 585 1.91 31.86 27.11
CA LEU A 585 1.52 31.11 25.92
C LEU A 585 1.62 32.01 24.67
N GLY A 586 2.73 31.88 23.95
CA GLY A 586 2.95 32.62 22.70
C GLY A 586 4.29 32.30 22.07
N GLY A 587 4.38 31.17 21.35
CA GLY A 587 5.53 30.87 20.49
C GLY A 587 5.99 29.43 20.57
N PHE A 588 5.40 28.54 19.78
CA PHE A 588 5.89 27.17 19.64
C PHE A 588 6.15 26.71 18.18
N PHE A 589 5.96 27.57 17.17
CA PHE A 589 6.26 27.25 15.77
C PHE A 589 7.36 28.11 15.09
N SER A 590 8.23 28.78 15.85
CA SER A 590 9.29 29.63 15.26
C SER A 590 10.54 28.88 14.78
N SER A 591 10.64 27.55 14.87
CA SER A 591 11.89 26.83 14.53
C SER A 591 11.99 26.30 13.08
N LEU A 592 11.01 26.53 12.20
CA LEU A 592 11.11 26.17 10.78
C LEU A 592 11.81 27.21 9.89
N ARG A 593 12.43 28.24 10.49
CA ARG A 593 13.19 29.24 9.75
C ARG A 593 14.69 29.11 10.02
N GLY A 594 15.39 28.39 9.16
CA GLY A 594 16.84 28.53 9.03
C GLY A 594 17.60 27.24 8.75
N ARG A 595 17.72 26.87 7.48
CA ARG A 595 18.95 26.34 6.88
C ARG A 595 18.83 26.38 5.35
N GLY A 596 18.87 27.61 4.85
CA GLY A 596 19.41 27.87 3.52
C GLY A 596 20.80 28.45 3.71
N HIS A 597 21.82 27.70 3.30
CA HIS A 597 23.07 28.22 2.78
C HIS A 597 23.50 27.33 1.62
#